data_AF-A0A925B194-F1
#
_entry.id   AF-A0A925B194-F1
#
_cell.length_a   1.000
_cell.length_b   1.000
_cell.length_c   1.000
_cell.angle_alpha   90.00
_cell.angle_beta   90.00
_cell.angle_gamma   90.00
#
_symmetry.space_group_name_H-M   'P 1'
#
loop_
_entity.id
_entity.type
_entity.pdbx_description
1 polymer ?
#
loop_
_entity_poly.entity_id
_entity_poly.type
_entity_poly.pdbx_seq_one_letter_code
_entity_poly.pdbx_strand_id
1 'polypeptide(L)' 'MANATAGRFYSNEIINLTKTLAIITDELRYQYRLGFYPLTDEKAGTSHEIKIKVSRPEVVVRARQTYRVTDKKSSK' A
#
# COMPACT_ATOMS: atom_id res chain seq x y z
N MET A 1 1.91 6.17 -11.51
CA MET A 1 2.22 5.99 -10.08
C MET A 1 1.24 5.00 -9.46
N ALA A 2 1.43 3.70 -9.69
CA ALA A 2 0.62 2.63 -9.06
C ALA A 2 1.54 1.65 -8.32
N ASN A 3 2.69 1.31 -8.91
CA ASN A 3 3.71 0.46 -8.28
C ASN A 3 4.22 1.00 -6.94
N ALA A 4 4.38 2.32 -6.79
CA ALA A 4 4.87 2.95 -5.55
C ALA A 4 3.91 2.77 -4.37
N THR A 5 2.62 2.60 -4.64
CA THR A 5 1.57 2.33 -3.63
C THR A 5 1.11 0.88 -3.64
N ALA A 6 1.79 0.01 -4.43
CA ALA A 6 1.38 -1.37 -4.71
C ALA A 6 -0.02 -1.52 -5.36
N GLY A 7 -0.57 -0.44 -5.93
CA GLY A 7 -1.84 -0.45 -6.65
C GLY A 7 -1.74 -1.10 -8.03
N ARG A 8 -2.89 -1.57 -8.54
CA ARG A 8 -3.01 -2.09 -9.92
C ARG A 8 -3.40 -1.00 -10.90
N PHE A 9 -2.82 -1.06 -12.09
CA PHE A 9 -3.22 -0.23 -13.23
C PHE A 9 -3.98 -1.10 -14.24
N TYR A 10 -5.18 -0.67 -14.62
CA TYR A 10 -5.98 -1.31 -15.65
C TYR A 10 -6.21 -0.30 -16.78
N SER A 11 -5.84 -0.66 -18.02
CA SER A 11 -6.11 0.16 -19.22
C SER A 11 -7.55 -0.04 -19.68
N ASN A 12 -8.24 1.04 -20.03
CA ASN A 12 -9.67 1.03 -20.30
C ASN A 12 -9.97 0.89 -21.80
N GLU A 13 -10.24 -0.33 -22.26
CA GLU A 13 -11.14 -0.53 -23.39
C GLU A 13 -12.56 -0.73 -22.82
N ILE A 14 -13.51 0.09 -23.27
CA ILE A 14 -14.82 0.39 -22.66
C ILE A 14 -15.67 -0.88 -22.37
N ILE A 15 -15.37 -2.01 -23.00
CA ILE A 15 -16.06 -3.29 -22.87
C ILE A 15 -15.74 -4.00 -21.53
N ASN A 16 -14.66 -3.63 -20.85
CA ASN A 16 -14.19 -4.34 -19.65
C ASN A 16 -14.48 -3.64 -18.31
N LEU A 17 -15.14 -2.47 -18.28
CA LEU A 17 -15.30 -1.71 -17.04
C LEU A 17 -15.99 -2.50 -15.92
N THR A 18 -17.12 -3.18 -16.22
CA THR A 18 -17.84 -3.99 -15.22
C THR A 18 -17.00 -5.16 -14.70
N LYS A 19 -16.22 -5.81 -15.58
CA LYS A 19 -15.31 -6.89 -15.20
C LYS A 19 -14.16 -6.38 -14.35
N THR A 20 -13.55 -5.25 -14.73
CA THR A 20 -12.50 -4.59 -13.96
C THR A 20 -13.01 -4.17 -12.57
N LEU A 21 -14.23 -3.62 -12.49
CA LEU A 21 -14.84 -3.24 -11.22
C LEU A 21 -15.10 -4.45 -10.32
N ALA A 22 -15.54 -5.58 -10.88
CA ALA A 22 -15.73 -6.83 -10.12
C ALA A 22 -14.40 -7.34 -9.53
N ILE A 23 -13.31 -7.31 -10.30
CA ILE A 23 -11.97 -7.67 -9.84
C ILE A 23 -11.51 -6.74 -8.70
N ILE A 24 -11.70 -5.42 -8.86
CA ILE A 24 -11.35 -4.45 -7.81
C ILE A 24 -12.18 -4.69 -6.55
N THR A 25 -13.48 -4.97 -6.68
CA THR A 25 -14.39 -5.19 -5.55
C THR A 25 -14.00 -6.45 -4.77
N ASP A 26 -13.60 -7.50 -5.47
CA ASP A 26 -13.08 -8.72 -4.85
C ASP A 26 -11.75 -8.45 -4.13
N GLU A 27 -10.85 -7.65 -4.74
CA GLU A 27 -9.57 -7.24 -4.15
C GLU A 27 -9.74 -6.36 -2.90
N LEU A 28 -10.73 -5.46 -2.87
CA LEU A 28 -11.02 -4.59 -1.73
C LEU A 28 -11.37 -5.37 -0.45
N ARG A 29 -11.91 -6.59 -0.56
CA ARG A 29 -12.23 -7.44 0.61
C ARG A 29 -10.99 -7.93 1.35
N TYR A 30 -9.83 -7.88 0.72
CA TYR A 30 -8.56 -8.37 1.28
C TYR A 30 -7.58 -7.23 1.60
N GLN A 31 -8.05 -5.97 1.62
CA GLN A 31 -7.22 -4.84 1.99
C GLN A 31 -7.19 -4.63 3.51
N TYR A 32 -6.01 -4.83 4.11
CA TYR A 32 -5.76 -4.54 5.53
C TYR A 32 -5.01 -3.22 5.69
N ARG A 33 -5.45 -2.39 6.64
CA ARG A 33 -4.73 -1.17 7.05
C ARG A 33 -4.09 -1.42 8.41
N LEU A 34 -2.77 -1.33 8.47
CA LEU A 34 -2.01 -1.44 9.71
C LEU A 34 -1.60 -0.03 10.16
N GLY A 35 -2.04 0.35 11.36
CA GLY A 35 -1.58 1.56 12.03
C GLY A 35 -0.39 1.24 12.91
N PHE A 36 0.64 2.08 12.87
CA PHE A 36 1.73 2.05 13.84
C PHE A 36 2.11 3.49 14.20
N TYR A 37 2.65 3.67 15.40
CA TYR A 37 3.23 4.94 15.82
C TYR A 37 4.75 4.82 15.73
N PRO A 38 5.42 5.61 14.86
CA PRO A 38 6.87 5.62 14.82
C PRO A 38 7.42 6.13 16.15
N LEU A 39 8.58 5.62 16.56
CA LEU A 39 9.25 6.05 17.78
C LEU A 39 9.66 7.52 17.62
N THR A 40 9.47 8.31 18.67
CA THR A 40 9.52 9.78 18.64
C THR A 40 10.89 10.36 18.24
N ASP A 41 11.97 9.58 18.33
CA ASP A 41 13.35 10.02 18.13
C ASP A 41 13.90 9.73 16.72
N GLU A 42 13.08 9.26 15.77
CA GLU A 42 13.54 9.04 14.41
C GLU A 42 13.81 10.39 13.71
N LYS A 43 15.07 10.61 13.32
CA LYS A 43 15.48 11.82 12.57
C LYS A 43 14.60 12.00 11.34
N ALA A 44 14.06 13.22 11.19
CA ALA A 44 13.30 13.60 9.99
C ALA A 44 14.13 13.32 8.73
N GLY A 45 13.48 12.74 7.72
CA GLY A 45 14.13 12.37 6.47
C GLY A 45 14.69 10.94 6.42
N THR A 46 14.74 10.22 7.53
CA THR A 46 15.12 8.79 7.57
C THR A 46 14.07 7.93 6.85
N SER A 47 14.53 6.94 6.09
CA SER A 47 13.69 5.94 5.43
C SER A 47 13.79 4.61 6.16
N HIS A 48 12.65 3.97 6.40
CA HIS A 48 12.54 2.69 7.07
C HIS A 48 11.95 1.65 6.13
N GLU A 49 12.47 0.44 6.18
CA GLU A 49 11.97 -0.73 5.45
C GLU A 49 10.84 -1.39 6.24
N ILE A 50 9.79 -1.81 5.53
CA ILE A 50 8.62 -2.49 6.10
C ILE A 50 8.73 -3.98 5.76
N LYS A 51 9.05 -4.81 6.75
CA LYS A 51 9.11 -6.27 6.58
C LYS A 51 7.79 -6.92 6.96
N ILE A 52 7.16 -7.60 6.01
CA ILE A 52 5.89 -8.28 6.21
C ILE A 52 6.10 -9.79 6.17
N LYS A 53 5.48 -10.50 7.11
CA LYS A 53 5.45 -11.97 7.18
C LYS A 53 4.00 -12.42 7.24
N VAL A 54 3.65 -13.41 6.43
CA VAL A 54 2.32 -14.02 6.41
C VAL A 54 2.49 -15.52 6.64
N SER A 55 1.69 -16.07 7.55
CA SER A 55 1.73 -17.49 7.91
C SER A 55 0.89 -18.38 6.97
N ARG A 56 -0.04 -17.78 6.23
CA ARG A 56 -0.89 -18.50 5.28
C ARG A 56 -0.08 -18.90 4.04
N PRO A 57 -0.07 -20.19 3.65
CA PRO A 57 0.58 -20.62 2.42
C PRO A 57 -0.20 -20.14 1.17
N GLU A 58 0.50 -20.08 0.03
CA GLU A 58 -0.08 -19.82 -1.30
C GLU A 58 -0.79 -18.47 -1.49
N VAL A 59 -0.38 -17.45 -0.73
CA VAL A 59 -0.92 -16.08 -0.89
C VAL A 59 0.12 -15.13 -1.46
N VAL A 60 -0.33 -14.22 -2.32
CA VAL A 60 0.48 -13.13 -2.86
C VAL A 60 0.19 -11.87 -2.04
N VAL A 61 1.23 -11.32 -1.40
CA VAL A 61 1.13 -10.11 -0.58
C VAL A 61 1.62 -8.91 -1.37
N ARG A 62 0.82 -7.85 -1.41
CA ARG A 62 1.19 -6.55 -1.97
C ARG A 62 1.07 -5.49 -0.90
N ALA A 63 2.18 -4.79 -0.67
CA ALA A 63 2.24 -3.78 0.36
C ALA A 63 3.34 -2.76 0.07
N ARG A 64 3.24 -1.63 0.76
CA ARG A 64 4.27 -0.60 0.77
C ARG A 64 5.56 -1.17 1.37
N GLN A 65 6.68 -0.97 0.67
CA GLN A 65 7.99 -1.51 1.06
C GLN A 65 8.75 -0.59 2.02
N THR A 66 8.54 0.73 1.94
CA THR A 66 9.27 1.71 2.74
C THR A 66 8.38 2.88 3.17
N TYR A 67 8.67 3.47 4.32
CA TYR A 67 8.13 4.78 4.72
C TYR A 67 9.26 5.75 5.03
N ARG A 68 9.00 7.05 4.87
CA ARG A 68 9.95 8.11 5.21
C ARG A 68 9.36 8.95 6.33
N VAL A 69 10.17 9.25 7.35
CA VAL A 69 9.77 10.11 8.46
C VAL A 69 9.67 11.54 7.96
N THR A 70 8.45 12.09 8.00
CA THR A 70 8.20 13.51 7.70
C THR A 70 8.33 14.31 8.99
N ASP A 71 8.98 15.47 8.91
CA ASP A 71 8.96 16.41 10.03
C ASP A 71 7.51 16.86 10.29
N LYS A 72 7.08 16.85 11.55
CA LYS A 72 5.73 17.28 11.96
C LYS A 72 5.42 18.73 11.55
N LYS A 73 6.44 19.52 11.19
CA LYS A 73 6.31 20.95 10.82
C LYS A 73 5.87 21.25 9.38
N SER A 74 5.63 20.26 8.51
CA SER A 74 5.29 20.52 7.09
C SER A 74 3.79 20.45 6.74
N SER A 75 2.88 20.42 7.71
CA SER A 75 1.44 20.61 7.45
C SER A 75 1.11 22.09 7.64
N LYS A 76 1.31 22.90 6.60
CA LYS A 76 0.78 24.27 6.49
C LYS A 76 -0.07 24.37 5.23
#